data_AF-A0A950AWD9-F1
#
_entry.id   AF-A0A950AWD9-F1
#
_cell.length_a   1.000
_cell.length_b   1.000
_cell.length_c   1.000
_cell.angle_alpha   90.00
_cell.angle_beta   90.00
_cell.angle_gamma   90.00
#
_symmetry.space_group_name_H-M   'P 1'
#
loop_
_entity.id
_entity.type
_entity.pdbx_description
1 polymer ?
#
loop_
_entity_poly.entity_id
_entity_poly.type
_entity_poly.pdbx_seq_one_letter_code
_entity_poly.pdbx_strand_id
1 'polypeptide(L)' 'MVAAARRGTPLRRVARRFRVALSTVQLWVARAGDRRLDRVDWADRPDGPRQPAHRSPQDLEDLVLTRRGEL' A
#
# COMPACT_ATOMS: atom_id res chain seq x y z
N MET A 1 4.56 8.53 -0.58
CA MET A 1 3.87 8.26 -1.86
C MET A 1 3.05 9.47 -2.35
N VAL A 2 1.97 9.85 -1.66
CA VAL A 2 1.08 10.97 -2.06
C VAL A 2 1.82 12.31 -2.19
N ALA A 3 2.79 12.59 -1.32
CA ALA A 3 3.63 13.78 -1.43
C ALA A 3 4.36 13.90 -2.79
N ALA A 4 4.80 12.78 -3.37
CA ALA A 4 5.45 12.79 -4.68
C ALA A 4 4.44 13.06 -5.81
N ALA A 5 3.23 12.50 -5.70
CA ALA A 5 2.14 12.78 -6.64
C ALA A 5 1.75 14.27 -6.62
N ARG A 6 1.61 14.87 -5.43
CA ARG A 6 1.29 16.32 -5.28
C ARG A 6 2.39 17.24 -5.80
N ARG A 7 3.65 16.79 -5.83
CA ARG A 7 4.75 17.52 -6.48
C ARG A 7 4.77 17.36 -8.01
N GLY A 8 3.69 16.88 -8.62
CA GLY A 8 3.56 16.72 -10.07
C GLY A 8 4.25 15.47 -10.63
N THR A 9 4.72 14.54 -9.79
CA THR A 9 5.28 13.28 -10.32
C THR A 9 4.15 12.41 -10.88
N PRO A 10 4.25 11.90 -12.12
CA PRO A 10 3.23 11.04 -12.71
C PRO A 10 2.92 9.82 -11.83
N LEU A 11 1.63 9.50 -11.64
CA LEU A 11 1.19 8.43 -10.73
C LEU A 11 1.81 7.07 -11.06
N ARG A 12 1.99 6.74 -12.35
CA ARG A 12 2.66 5.51 -12.80
C ARG A 12 4.13 5.45 -12.36
N ARG A 13 4.84 6.59 -12.37
CA ARG A 13 6.22 6.68 -11.91
C ARG A 13 6.29 6.53 -10.39
N VAL A 14 5.34 7.12 -9.67
CA VAL A 14 5.19 6.94 -8.22
C VAL A 14 4.93 5.47 -7.89
N ALA A 15 3.98 4.81 -8.56
CA ALA A 15 3.65 3.40 -8.36
C ALA A 15 4.88 2.50 -8.51
N ARG A 16 5.65 2.68 -9.61
CA ARG A 16 6.90 1.96 -9.84
C ARG A 16 7.95 2.22 -8.76
N ARG A 17 8.14 3.48 -8.35
CA ARG A 17 9.12 3.86 -7.32
C ARG A 17 8.80 3.23 -5.96
N PHE A 18 7.52 3.17 -5.59
CA PHE A 18 7.06 2.64 -4.31
C PHE A 18 6.67 1.15 -4.37
N ARG A 19 6.82 0.48 -5.53
CA ARG A 19 6.50 -0.93 -5.75
C ARG A 19 5.08 -1.32 -5.35
N VAL A 20 4.11 -0.46 -5.66
CA VAL A 20 2.67 -0.70 -5.41
C VAL A 20 1.90 -0.64 -6.73
N ALA A 21 0.69 -1.18 -6.74
CA ALA A 21 -0.22 -1.04 -7.87
C ALA A 21 -0.58 0.43 -8.11
N LEU A 22 -0.86 0.81 -9.37
CA LEU A 22 -1.33 2.16 -9.71
C LEU A 22 -2.62 2.52 -8.96
N SER A 23 -3.53 1.55 -8.82
CA SER A 23 -4.80 1.71 -8.08
C SER A 23 -4.58 2.11 -6.62
N THR A 24 -3.55 1.55 -5.96
CA THR A 24 -3.16 1.94 -4.61
C THR A 24 -2.76 3.41 -4.55
N VAL A 25 -1.96 3.89 -5.51
CA VAL A 25 -1.57 5.30 -5.55
C VAL A 25 -2.79 6.21 -5.76
N GLN A 26 -3.68 5.85 -6.70
CA GLN A 26 -4.88 6.60 -7.00
C GLN A 26 -5.82 6.70 -5.79
N LEU A 27 -6.04 5.59 -5.10
CA LEU A 27 -6.83 5.53 -3.88
C LEU A 27 -6.31 6.51 -2.82
N TRP A 28 -5.00 6.44 -2.51
CA TRP A 28 -4.42 7.29 -1.47
C TRP A 28 -4.35 8.77 -1.86
N VAL A 29 -4.21 9.08 -3.15
CA VAL A 29 -4.30 10.46 -3.65
C VAL A 29 -5.73 10.99 -3.50
N ALA A 30 -6.75 10.20 -3.88
CA ALA A 30 -8.15 10.55 -3.72
C ALA A 30 -8.53 10.74 -2.25
N ARG A 31 -8.11 9.82 -1.37
CA ARG A 31 -8.34 9.91 0.09
C ARG A 31 -7.69 11.16 0.69
N ALA A 32 -6.47 11.50 0.27
CA ALA A 32 -5.78 12.68 0.75
C ALA A 32 -6.47 13.99 0.29
N GLY A 33 -7.12 13.99 -0.89
CA GLY A 33 -7.77 15.17 -1.47
C GLY A 33 -6.85 16.38 -1.45
N ASP A 34 -7.36 17.51 -0.95
CA ASP A 34 -6.59 18.74 -0.69
C ASP A 34 -6.11 18.88 0.76
N ARG A 35 -6.41 17.90 1.63
CA ARG A 35 -6.03 17.96 3.05
C ARG A 35 -4.52 18.02 3.20
N ARG A 36 -4.01 18.73 4.20
CA ARG A 36 -2.58 18.64 4.54
C ARG A 36 -2.22 17.20 4.91
N LEU A 37 -1.06 16.72 4.46
CA LEU A 37 -0.68 15.30 4.56
C LEU A 37 -0.52 14.82 6.01
N ASP A 38 -0.24 15.71 6.95
CA ASP A 38 -0.17 15.46 8.39
C ASP A 38 -1.56 15.31 9.04
N ARG A 39 -2.64 15.70 8.34
CA ARG A 39 -4.03 15.60 8.80
C ARG A 39 -4.83 14.52 8.08
N VAL A 40 -4.22 13.81 7.14
CA VAL A 40 -4.86 12.67 6.48
C VAL A 40 -4.75 11.49 7.43
N ASP A 41 -5.87 10.82 7.69
CA ASP A 41 -5.85 9.53 8.37
C ASP A 41 -5.27 8.48 7.41
N TRP A 42 -4.04 8.05 7.70
CA TRP A 42 -3.34 6.99 6.96
C TRP A 42 -3.58 5.61 7.57
N ALA A 43 -4.17 5.53 8.77
CA ALA A 43 -4.57 4.29 9.41
C ALA A 43 -5.93 3.79 8.88
N ASP A 44 -6.71 4.68 8.25
CA ASP A 44 -7.95 4.35 7.55
C ASP A 44 -7.69 3.26 6.51
N ARG A 45 -8.24 2.05 6.74
CA ARG A 45 -8.04 0.91 5.83
C ARG A 45 -8.90 1.10 4.58
N PRO A 46 -8.44 0.67 3.39
CA PRO A 46 -9.33 0.62 2.23
C PRO A 46 -10.58 -0.21 2.53
N ASP A 47 -11.72 0.20 1.97
CA ASP A 47 -12.93 -0.62 1.97
C ASP A 47 -12.62 -1.94 1.26
N GLY A 48 -12.62 -3.01 2.04
CA GLY A 48 -12.25 -4.35 1.62
C GLY A 48 -12.21 -5.29 2.82
N PRO A 49 -12.34 -6.60 2.60
CA PRO A 49 -12.26 -7.57 3.68
C PRO A 49 -10.92 -7.42 4.43
N ARG A 50 -10.96 -7.57 5.76
CA ARG A 50 -9.79 -7.48 6.65
C ARG A 50 -8.63 -8.39 6.19
N GLN A 51 -8.95 -9.45 5.44
CA GLN A 51 -8.00 -10.38 4.86
C GLN A 51 -8.18 -10.44 3.33
N PRO A 52 -7.08 -10.47 2.56
CA PRO A 52 -7.13 -10.76 1.13
C PRO A 52 -7.80 -12.11 0.86
N ALA A 53 -8.64 -12.18 -0.18
CA ALA A 53 -9.37 -13.40 -0.55
C ALA A 53 -8.45 -14.60 -0.88
N HIS A 54 -7.19 -14.33 -1.24
CA HIS A 54 -6.18 -15.33 -1.59
C HIS A 54 -5.00 -15.34 -0.61
N ARG A 55 -5.23 -14.94 0.66
CA ARG A 55 -4.18 -15.04 1.67
C ARG A 55 -3.89 -16.51 1.97
N SER A 56 -2.61 -16.86 2.01
CA SER A 56 -2.17 -18.16 2.50
C SER A 56 -2.49 -18.31 4.00
N PRO A 57 -2.74 -19.53 4.47
CA PRO A 57 -2.84 -19.81 5.89
C PRO A 57 -1.60 -19.30 6.66
N GLN A 58 -1.80 -18.76 7.85
CA GLN A 58 -0.72 -18.11 8.64
C GLN A 58 0.42 -19.10 8.96
N ASP A 59 0.07 -20.35 9.26
CA ASP A 59 1.00 -21.47 9.45
C ASP A 59 1.90 -21.72 8.23
N LEU A 60 1.35 -21.58 7.02
CA LEU A 60 2.12 -21.69 5.78
C LEU A 60 3.07 -20.47 5.60
N GLU A 61 2.60 -19.27 5.90
CA GLU A 61 3.44 -18.05 5.87
C GLU A 61 4.61 -18.17 6.88
N ASP A 62 4.33 -18.62 8.09
CA ASP A 62 5.32 -18.80 9.17
C ASP A 62 6.35 -19.89 8.84
N LEU A 63 5.92 -21.00 8.21
CA LEU A 63 6.81 -22.05 7.72
C LEU A 63 7.79 -21.52 6.67
N VAL A 64 7.31 -20.74 5.70
CA VAL A 64 8.17 -20.14 4.65
C VAL A 64 9.19 -19.19 5.26
N LEU A 65 8.79 -18.36 6.22
CA LEU A 65 9.70 -17.43 6.91
C LEU A 65 10.74 -18.17 7.75
N THR A 66 10.33 -19.20 8.48
CA THR A 66 11.24 -20.05 9.27
C THR A 66 12.30 -20.66 8.36
N ARG A 67 11.87 -21.29 7.26
CA ARG A 67 12.81 -21.94 6.34
C ARG A 67 13.75 -20.95 5.66
N ARG A 68 13.30 -19.73 5.39
CA ARG A 68 14.13 -18.67 4.81
C ARG A 68 15.19 -18.15 5.79
N GLY A 69 14.94 -18.19 7.09
CA GLY A 69 15.93 -17.80 8.11
C GLY A 69 17.05 -18.83 8.31
N GLU A 70 16.87 -20.06 7.82
CA GLU A 70 17.83 -21.16 7.89
C GLU A 70 18.75 -21.27 6.67
N LEU A 71 18.59 -20.38 5.67
CA LEU A 71 19.41 -20.29 4.45
C LEU A 71 20.38 -19.10 4.55
#